data_AF-A0A2V9JDA9-F1
#
_entry.id   AF-A0A2V9JDA9-F1
#
_cell.length_a   1.000
_cell.length_b   1.000
_cell.length_c   1.000
_cell.angle_alpha   90.00
_cell.angle_beta   90.00
_cell.angle_gamma   90.00
#
_symmetry.space_group_name_H-M   'P 1'
#
loop_
_entity.id
_entity.type
_entity.pdbx_description
1 polymer ?
#
loop_
_entity_poly.entity_id
_entity_poly.type
_entity_poly.pdbx_seq_one_letter_code
_entity_poly.pdbx_strand_id
1 'polypeptide(L)'
;MTKQKTTTGRFGELAARHRFALNPHVDYRASRCPGCARPTRRRKFVLSIGVVPGHIVAMGKDCRYCPDCDVIIAHQDELEDLLAKLFADAAPEVVGNDYVVLGLVERRFWRQHLGRPADQSDFRRHVADFRSYETISESPSLPQSRSKTKKGDSHPNS
;
A
#
# COMPACT_ATOMS: atom_id res chain seq x y z
N MET A 1 -11.04 26.13 24.58
CA MET A 1 -9.92 25.17 24.61
C MET A 1 -9.37 25.03 23.22
N THR A 2 -8.09 25.33 23.07
CA THR A 2 -7.41 25.68 21.82
C THR A 2 -7.23 24.44 20.93
N LYS A 3 -7.72 24.49 19.69
CA LYS A 3 -7.49 23.47 18.67
C LYS A 3 -6.00 23.38 18.37
N GLN A 4 -5.34 22.31 18.82
CA GLN A 4 -3.97 22.02 18.43
C GLN A 4 -3.97 21.54 16.97
N LYS A 5 -3.33 22.30 16.09
CA LYS A 5 -2.88 21.83 14.79
C LYS A 5 -1.84 20.73 15.04
N THR A 6 -2.20 19.47 14.85
CA THR A 6 -1.25 18.37 14.82
C THR A 6 -0.45 18.49 13.53
N THR A 7 0.76 19.05 13.63
CA THR A 7 1.79 18.87 12.60
C THR A 7 1.91 17.36 12.38
N THR A 8 1.61 16.90 11.18
CA THR A 8 1.73 15.50 10.74
C THR A 8 3.10 14.98 11.15
N GLY A 9 3.15 14.19 12.22
CA GLY A 9 4.38 13.80 12.90
C GLY A 9 5.19 12.86 12.02
N ARG A 10 6.35 13.33 11.57
CA ARG A 10 7.31 12.52 10.82
C ARG A 10 7.79 11.36 11.71
N PHE A 11 7.69 10.14 11.21
CA PHE A 11 8.12 8.94 11.93
C PHE A 11 9.63 8.71 11.72
N GLY A 12 10.05 8.59 10.47
CA GLY A 12 11.42 8.29 10.07
C GLY A 12 12.33 9.51 9.95
N GLU A 13 13.63 9.29 10.14
CA GLU A 13 14.64 10.36 10.10
C GLU A 13 15.22 10.57 8.69
N LEU A 14 15.07 9.60 7.78
CA LEU A 14 15.50 9.74 6.39
C LEU A 14 14.55 10.64 5.60
N ALA A 15 15.10 11.39 4.65
CA ALA A 15 14.33 12.30 3.81
C ALA A 15 13.19 11.54 3.10
N ALA A 16 11.97 12.09 3.14
CA ALA A 16 10.81 11.48 2.49
C ALA A 16 11.03 11.39 0.98
N ARG A 17 10.86 10.20 0.39
CA ARG A 17 11.23 9.94 -1.01
C ARG A 17 10.06 9.70 -1.93
N HIS A 18 9.15 8.82 -1.57
CA HIS A 18 8.11 8.36 -2.50
C HIS A 18 6.73 8.82 -2.06
N ARG A 19 5.79 8.90 -2.99
CA ARG A 19 4.36 8.95 -2.66
C ARG A 19 3.87 7.51 -2.41
N PHE A 20 2.85 7.36 -1.57
CA PHE A 20 2.25 6.06 -1.28
C PHE A 20 0.74 6.10 -1.51
N ALA A 21 0.24 5.07 -2.18
CA ALA A 21 -1.17 4.83 -2.39
C ALA A 21 -1.55 3.43 -1.87
N LEU A 22 -2.52 3.37 -0.96
CA LEU A 22 -3.13 2.12 -0.53
C LEU A 22 -4.27 1.78 -1.49
N ASN A 23 -4.26 0.55 -2.00
CA ASN A 23 -5.28 0.05 -2.90
C ASN A 23 -6.23 -0.91 -2.14
N PRO A 24 -7.47 -0.49 -1.81
CA PRO A 24 -8.44 -1.34 -1.14
C PRO A 24 -9.14 -2.33 -2.09
N HIS A 25 -8.94 -2.20 -3.41
CA HIS A 25 -9.68 -2.96 -4.40
C HIS A 25 -8.92 -4.23 -4.80
N VAL A 26 -9.40 -5.38 -4.31
CA VAL A 26 -8.82 -6.72 -4.58
C VAL A 26 -8.63 -6.97 -6.07
N ASP A 27 -9.58 -6.56 -6.92
CA ASP A 27 -9.52 -6.81 -8.37
C ASP A 27 -8.69 -5.80 -9.17
N TYR A 28 -8.38 -4.64 -8.58
CA TYR A 28 -7.64 -3.60 -9.30
C TYR A 28 -6.13 -3.83 -9.19
N ARG A 29 -5.52 -4.50 -10.18
CA ARG A 29 -4.08 -4.84 -10.16
C ARG A 29 -3.10 -3.65 -10.30
N ALA A 30 -3.61 -2.42 -10.41
CA ALA A 30 -2.84 -1.20 -10.64
C ALA A 30 -1.75 -1.33 -11.72
N SER A 31 -2.02 -2.04 -12.82
CA SER A 31 -1.09 -2.19 -13.96
C SER A 31 -0.79 -0.87 -14.67
N ARG A 32 -1.69 0.10 -14.51
CA ARG A 32 -1.53 1.50 -14.89
C ARG A 32 -1.71 2.39 -13.67
N CYS A 33 -0.93 3.46 -13.59
CA CYS A 33 -0.96 4.41 -12.49
C CYS A 33 -2.31 5.14 -12.47
N PRO A 34 -2.99 5.25 -11.32
CA PRO A 34 -4.27 5.98 -11.23
C PRO A 34 -4.10 7.49 -11.52
N GLY A 35 -2.95 8.07 -11.21
CA GLY A 35 -2.71 9.51 -11.43
C GLY A 35 -2.28 9.91 -12.86
N CYS A 36 -1.68 9.01 -13.65
CA CYS A 36 -1.15 9.36 -14.98
C CYS A 36 -1.43 8.32 -16.08
N ALA A 37 -2.12 7.22 -15.78
CA ALA A 37 -2.43 6.11 -16.69
C ALA A 37 -1.24 5.40 -17.37
N ARG A 38 0.01 5.77 -17.04
CA ARG A 38 1.23 5.12 -17.55
C ARG A 38 1.45 3.75 -16.90
N PRO A 39 2.15 2.82 -17.58
CA PRO A 39 2.41 1.49 -17.04
C PRO A 39 3.18 1.53 -15.71
N THR A 40 2.73 0.74 -14.74
CA THR A 40 3.47 0.52 -13.49
C THR A 40 4.36 -0.70 -13.61
N ARG A 41 5.40 -0.76 -12.78
CA ARG A 41 6.33 -1.88 -12.68
C ARG A 41 6.19 -2.56 -11.33
N ARG A 42 6.47 -3.86 -11.26
CA ARG A 42 6.58 -4.56 -9.97
C ARG A 42 7.95 -4.25 -9.38
N ARG A 43 8.00 -3.85 -8.10
CA ARG A 43 9.25 -3.59 -7.38
C ARG A 43 9.08 -3.97 -5.91
N LYS A 44 10.09 -4.64 -5.37
CA LYS A 44 10.13 -4.98 -3.95
C LYS A 44 10.54 -3.77 -3.11
N PHE A 45 9.71 -3.42 -2.14
CA PHE A 45 9.98 -2.41 -1.12
C PHE A 45 9.97 -3.06 0.26
N VAL A 46 10.64 -2.43 1.23
CA VAL A 46 10.50 -2.82 2.64
C VAL A 46 9.63 -1.78 3.30
N LEU A 47 8.40 -2.15 3.64
CA LEU A 47 7.41 -1.27 4.25
C LEU A 47 7.57 -1.31 5.77
N SER A 48 7.60 -0.13 6.40
CA SER A 48 7.43 0.03 7.84
C SER A 48 5.94 0.20 8.13
N ILE A 49 5.36 -0.69 8.93
CA ILE A 49 3.94 -0.71 9.23
C ILE A 49 3.76 -0.63 10.75
N GLY A 50 2.99 0.34 11.22
CA GLY A 50 2.55 0.43 12.60
C GLY A 50 1.15 -0.19 12.74
N VAL A 51 0.98 -1.17 13.62
CA VAL A 51 -0.30 -1.76 13.99
C VAL A 51 -0.69 -1.27 15.38
N VAL A 52 -1.93 -0.81 15.52
CA VAL A 52 -2.43 -0.24 16.76
C VAL A 52 -2.96 -1.37 17.67
N PRO A 53 -2.64 -1.37 18.98
CA PRO A 53 -1.71 -0.50 19.67
C PRO A 53 -0.26 -1.01 19.65
N GLY A 54 0.69 -0.15 19.25
CA GLY A 54 2.09 -0.23 19.69
C GLY A 54 3.03 -1.19 18.95
N HIS A 55 2.59 -1.90 17.91
CA HIS A 55 3.48 -2.80 17.15
C HIS A 55 4.02 -2.10 15.91
N ILE A 56 5.34 -2.16 15.68
CA ILE A 56 5.96 -1.69 14.44
C ILE A 56 6.70 -2.85 13.80
N VAL A 57 6.40 -3.12 12.53
CA VAL A 57 6.98 -4.22 11.77
C VAL A 57 7.56 -3.73 10.45
N ALA A 58 8.63 -4.39 10.00
CA ALA A 58 9.24 -4.14 8.70
C ALA A 58 9.11 -5.37 7.81
N MET A 59 8.42 -5.23 6.68
CA MET A 59 8.16 -6.34 5.77
C MET A 59 8.50 -6.02 4.32
N GLY A 60 9.16 -6.97 3.67
CA GLY A 60 9.46 -6.90 2.25
C GLY A 60 8.25 -7.27 1.41
N LYS A 61 7.71 -6.33 0.62
CA LYS A 61 6.53 -6.52 -0.22
C LYS A 61 6.83 -6.15 -1.68
N ASP A 62 6.37 -6.98 -2.61
CA ASP A 62 6.27 -6.57 -4.02
C ASP A 62 5.08 -5.64 -4.20
N CYS A 63 5.34 -4.41 -4.61
CA CYS A 63 4.32 -3.39 -4.86
C CYS A 63 4.34 -2.99 -6.34
N ARG A 64 3.27 -2.33 -6.79
CA ARG A 64 3.31 -1.59 -8.04
C ARG A 64 4.02 -0.25 -7.83
N TYR A 65 4.77 0.20 -8.82
CA TYR A 65 5.51 1.45 -8.79
C TYR A 65 5.36 2.19 -10.12
N CYS A 66 4.99 3.45 -10.05
CA CYS A 66 5.01 4.34 -11.21
C CYS A 66 6.25 5.24 -11.15
N PRO A 67 7.17 5.14 -12.12
CA PRO A 67 8.37 5.98 -12.14
C PRO A 67 8.05 7.46 -12.44
N ASP A 68 7.00 7.74 -13.22
CA ASP A 68 6.63 9.10 -13.61
C ASP A 68 6.01 9.90 -12.46
N CYS A 69 5.14 9.24 -11.70
CA CYS A 69 4.51 9.81 -10.51
C CYS A 69 5.33 9.60 -9.24
N ASP A 70 6.37 8.78 -9.28
CA ASP A 70 7.11 8.33 -8.10
C ASP A 70 6.20 7.83 -6.96
N VAL A 71 5.18 7.03 -7.31
CA VAL A 71 4.19 6.49 -6.38
C VAL A 71 4.33 4.98 -6.24
N ILE A 72 4.32 4.53 -4.99
CA ILE A 72 4.27 3.12 -4.59
C ILE A 72 2.81 2.80 -4.30
N ILE A 73 2.29 1.75 -4.93
CA ILE A 73 0.92 1.30 -4.77
C ILE A 73 0.94 -0.09 -4.15
N ALA A 74 0.44 -0.22 -2.93
CA ALA A 74 0.34 -1.48 -2.21
C ALA A 74 -1.12 -1.94 -2.12
N HIS A 75 -1.33 -3.24 -2.26
CA HIS A 75 -2.64 -3.88 -2.12
C HIS A 75 -2.96 -4.11 -0.64
N GLN A 76 -4.10 -3.61 -0.19
CA GLN A 76 -4.52 -3.69 1.20
C GLN A 76 -4.74 -5.14 1.66
N ASP A 77 -5.45 -5.94 0.86
CA ASP A 77 -5.69 -7.36 1.10
C ASP A 77 -4.39 -8.15 1.26
N GLU A 78 -3.42 -7.90 0.38
CA GLU A 78 -2.11 -8.56 0.46
C GLU A 78 -1.28 -8.10 1.67
N LEU A 79 -1.48 -6.88 2.19
CA LEU A 79 -0.83 -6.42 3.41
C LEU A 79 -1.47 -7.05 4.66
N GLU A 80 -2.80 -7.08 4.71
CA GLU A 80 -3.56 -7.67 5.80
C GLU A 80 -3.28 -9.17 5.93
N ASP A 81 -3.24 -9.90 4.81
CA ASP A 81 -2.84 -11.31 4.79
C ASP A 81 -1.43 -11.54 5.36
N LEU A 82 -0.49 -10.65 5.07
CA LEU A 82 0.88 -10.75 5.58
C LEU A 82 0.95 -10.41 7.07
N LEU A 83 0.21 -9.40 7.52
CA LEU A 83 0.12 -9.04 8.92
C LEU A 83 -0.53 -10.17 9.74
N ALA A 84 -1.63 -10.74 9.24
CA ALA A 84 -2.29 -11.87 9.87
C ALA A 84 -1.34 -13.06 10.04
N LYS A 85 -0.59 -13.42 8.99
CA LYS A 85 0.43 -14.49 9.06
C LYS A 85 1.57 -14.18 10.02
N LEU A 86 1.98 -12.91 10.10
CA LEU A 86 3.07 -12.49 10.99
C LEU A 86 2.68 -12.57 12.47
N PHE A 87 1.45 -12.22 12.80
CA PHE A 87 0.96 -12.16 14.17
C PHE A 87 0.19 -13.42 14.64
N ALA A 88 -0.15 -14.33 13.72
CA ALA A 88 -0.96 -15.52 14.00
C ALA A 88 -0.48 -16.35 15.20
N ASP A 89 0.84 -16.47 15.39
CA ASP A 89 1.40 -17.26 16.49
C ASP A 89 1.88 -16.38 17.67
N ALA A 90 2.39 -15.18 17.39
CA ALA A 90 3.10 -14.36 18.37
C ALA A 90 2.21 -13.39 19.15
N ALA A 91 1.18 -12.84 18.50
CA ALA A 91 0.22 -11.91 19.12
C ALA A 91 -1.11 -11.95 18.34
N PRO A 92 -1.88 -13.05 18.42
CA PRO A 92 -3.11 -13.23 17.65
C PRO A 92 -4.14 -12.10 17.87
N GLU A 93 -4.12 -11.48 19.04
CA GLU A 93 -4.97 -10.35 19.43
C GLU A 93 -4.71 -9.06 18.61
N VAL A 94 -3.59 -9.00 17.89
CA VAL A 94 -3.24 -7.89 17.00
C VAL A 94 -3.86 -8.05 15.61
N VAL A 95 -4.26 -9.28 15.25
CA VAL A 95 -4.82 -9.58 13.92
C VAL A 95 -6.18 -8.90 13.77
N GLY A 96 -6.35 -8.13 12.69
CA GLY A 96 -7.57 -7.37 12.42
C GLY A 96 -7.57 -5.96 13.01
N ASN A 97 -6.53 -5.57 13.74
CA ASN A 97 -6.41 -4.20 14.23
C ASN A 97 -6.05 -3.22 13.11
N ASP A 98 -6.38 -1.94 13.35
CA ASP A 98 -6.00 -0.84 12.47
C ASP A 98 -4.47 -0.75 12.33
N TYR A 99 -4.03 -0.42 11.11
CA TYR A 99 -2.63 -0.22 10.81
C TYR A 99 -2.39 1.00 9.91
N VAL A 100 -1.16 1.47 9.93
CA VAL A 100 -0.68 2.55 9.08
C VAL A 100 0.67 2.17 8.47
N VAL A 101 0.82 2.39 7.16
CA VAL A 101 2.13 2.25 6.52
C VAL A 101 2.89 3.56 6.75
N LEU A 102 3.88 3.52 7.63
CA LEU A 102 4.64 4.68 8.10
C LEU A 102 5.65 5.17 7.07
N GLY A 103 6.26 4.25 6.32
CA GLY A 103 7.31 4.60 5.38
C GLY A 103 8.06 3.41 4.81
N LEU A 104 9.26 3.68 4.30
CA LEU A 104 10.15 2.70 3.71
C LEU A 104 11.40 2.51 4.56
N VAL A 105 11.72 1.26 4.85
CA VAL A 105 12.95 0.88 5.52
C VAL A 105 14.06 0.69 4.50
N GLU A 106 15.28 1.11 4.81
CA GLU A 106 16.44 0.77 4.01
C GLU A 106 16.65 -0.74 3.92
N ARG A 107 16.75 -1.26 2.69
CA ARG A 107 16.87 -2.70 2.44
C ARG A 107 18.15 -3.31 3.04
N ARG A 108 19.23 -2.54 3.19
CA ARG A 108 20.48 -3.03 3.82
C ARG A 108 20.26 -3.27 5.31
N PHE A 109 19.73 -2.26 6.01
CA PHE A 109 19.37 -2.34 7.41
C PHE A 109 18.37 -3.48 7.67
N TRP A 110 17.28 -3.56 6.90
CA TRP A 110 16.28 -4.63 7.07
C TRP A 110 16.90 -6.03 6.96
N ARG A 111 17.77 -6.26 5.97
CA ARG A 111 18.43 -7.58 5.80
C ARG A 111 19.36 -7.94 6.96
N GLN A 112 20.01 -6.96 7.58
CA GLN A 112 20.91 -7.19 8.71
C GLN A 112 20.15 -7.51 10.01
N HIS A 113 18.88 -7.11 10.09
CA HIS A 113 18.03 -7.25 11.28
C HIS A 113 16.88 -8.24 11.08
N LEU A 114 16.89 -9.04 10.01
CA LEU A 114 15.93 -10.14 9.82
C LEU A 114 16.03 -11.11 11.01
N GLY A 115 14.93 -11.26 11.76
CA GLY A 115 14.86 -12.16 12.91
C GLY A 115 15.51 -11.64 14.20
N ARG A 116 15.88 -10.36 14.28
CA ARG A 116 16.37 -9.73 15.51
C ARG A 116 15.60 -8.45 15.82
N PRO A 117 15.18 -8.22 17.08
CA PRO A 117 14.62 -6.94 17.45
C PRO A 117 15.71 -5.87 17.34
N ALA A 118 15.52 -4.90 16.44
CA ALA A 118 16.29 -3.67 16.44
C ALA A 118 15.74 -2.73 17.51
N ASP A 119 16.60 -1.91 18.11
CA ASP A 119 16.13 -0.82 18.97
C ASP A 119 15.23 0.13 18.16
N GLN A 120 14.15 0.64 18.78
CA GLN A 120 13.18 1.47 18.08
C GLN A 120 13.80 2.78 17.57
N SER A 121 14.75 3.36 18.31
CA SER A 121 15.42 4.60 17.90
C SER A 121 16.32 4.35 16.69
N ASP A 122 17.03 3.23 16.69
CA ASP A 122 17.86 2.81 15.56
C ASP A 122 17.00 2.51 14.32
N PHE A 123 15.85 1.87 14.51
CA PHE A 123 14.91 1.60 13.42
C PHE A 123 14.47 2.87 12.69
N ARG A 124 14.08 3.92 13.42
CA ARG A 124 13.60 5.19 12.83
C ARG A 124 14.64 5.90 11.96
N ARG A 125 15.93 5.75 12.29
CA ARG A 125 17.05 6.27 11.50
C ARG A 125 17.14 5.68 10.09
N HIS A 126 16.56 4.50 9.90
CA HIS A 126 16.54 3.79 8.63
C HIS A 126 15.18 3.83 7.93
N VAL A 127 14.25 4.67 8.39
CA VAL A 127 12.94 4.86 7.75
C VAL A 127 12.86 6.19 7.02
N ALA A 128 12.42 6.13 5.76
CA ALA A 128 12.02 7.27 4.96
C ALA A 128 10.49 7.32 4.86
N ASP A 129 9.90 8.38 5.38
CA ASP A 129 8.46 8.61 5.29
C ASP A 129 8.02 8.84 3.84
N PHE A 130 6.71 8.82 3.62
CA PHE A 130 6.14 9.18 2.33
C PHE A 130 5.94 10.68 2.20
N ARG A 131 6.14 11.20 0.98
CA ARG A 131 5.85 12.60 0.65
C ARG A 131 4.35 12.90 0.75
N SER A 132 3.52 11.91 0.43
CA SER A 132 2.08 11.94 0.57
C SER A 132 1.55 10.53 0.73
N TYR A 133 0.41 10.40 1.40
CA TYR A 133 -0.32 9.16 1.59
C TYR A 133 -1.74 9.33 1.05
N GLU A 134 -2.18 8.42 0.18
CA GLU A 134 -3.54 8.41 -0.36
C GLU A 134 -4.13 6.99 -0.34
N THR A 135 -5.45 6.89 -0.30
CA THR A 135 -6.18 5.64 -0.53
C THR A 135 -6.90 5.77 -1.86
N ILE A 136 -6.79 4.76 -2.72
CA ILE A 136 -7.46 4.76 -4.02
C ILE A 136 -8.96 4.62 -3.77
N SER A 137 -9.73 5.66 -4.14
CA SER A 137 -11.18 5.72 -3.93
C SER A 137 -11.98 5.05 -5.04
N GLU A 138 -11.48 5.07 -6.27
CA GLU A 138 -12.18 4.55 -7.45
C GLU A 138 -11.29 3.54 -8.17
N SER A 139 -11.76 2.30 -8.27
CA SER A 139 -11.18 1.34 -9.21
C SER A 139 -11.55 1.79 -10.63
N PRO A 140 -10.60 1.96 -11.58
CA PRO A 140 -10.96 2.16 -12.97
C PRO A 140 -11.69 0.91 -13.43
N SER A 141 -13.02 1.02 -13.56
CA SER A 141 -13.94 -0.07 -13.84
C SER A 141 -13.42 -0.94 -15.00
N LEU A 142 -13.48 -2.27 -14.85
CA LEU A 142 -13.30 -3.18 -15.98
C LEU A 142 -14.16 -2.69 -17.16
N PRO A 143 -13.69 -2.78 -18.41
CA PRO A 143 -14.53 -2.48 -19.56
C PRO A 143 -15.76 -3.38 -19.48
N GLN A 144 -16.94 -2.75 -19.30
CA GLN A 144 -18.21 -3.45 -19.31
C GLN A 144 -18.30 -4.22 -20.63
N SER A 145 -18.47 -5.53 -20.53
CA SER A 145 -18.69 -6.39 -21.69
C SER A 145 -19.85 -5.81 -22.49
N ARG A 146 -19.59 -5.42 -23.74
CA ARG A 146 -20.64 -4.99 -24.67
C ARG A 146 -21.66 -6.11 -24.77
N SER A 147 -22.83 -5.92 -24.18
CA SER A 147 -24.00 -6.75 -24.43
C SER A 147 -24.27 -6.72 -25.93
N LYS A 148 -24.12 -7.87 -26.59
CA LYS A 148 -24.55 -8.06 -27.97
C LYS A 148 -26.06 -7.88 -28.01
N THR A 149 -26.54 -6.72 -28.44
CA THR A 149 -27.93 -6.57 -28.89
C THR A 149 -28.11 -7.50 -30.09
N LYS A 150 -28.81 -8.62 -29.89
CA LYS A 150 -29.42 -9.39 -30.97
C LYS A 150 -30.38 -8.44 -31.69
N LYS A 151 -30.00 -7.97 -32.87
CA LYS A 151 -30.91 -7.31 -33.80
C LYS A 151 -31.86 -8.41 -34.30
N GLY A 152 -33.11 -8.36 -33.88
CA GLY A 152 -34.15 -9.21 -34.42
C GLY A 152 -34.36 -8.87 -35.88
N ASP A 153 -34.19 -9.85 -36.75
CA ASP A 153 -34.68 -9.80 -38.13
C ASP A 153 -36.19 -10.00 -38.10
N SER A 154 -36.92 -8.89 -38.08
CA SER A 154 -38.31 -8.84 -38.53
C SER A 154 -38.30 -8.44 -40.01
N HIS A 155 -38.42 -9.41 -40.90
CA HIS A 155 -38.82 -9.20 -42.29
C HIS A 155 -40.33 -8.95 -42.35
N PRO A 156 -40.81 -7.89 -43.03
CA PRO A 156 -42.19 -7.80 -43.47
C PRO A 156 -42.33 -8.13 -44.98
N ASN A 157 -43.54 -8.56 -45.33
CA ASN A 157 -44.14 -8.66 -46.68
C ASN A 157 -43.64 -9.80 -47.57
N SER A 158 -44.50 -10.58 -48.25
CA SER A 158 -45.90 -10.39 -48.68
C SER A 158 -46.64 -11.73 -48.72
#